data_AF-A0A444KYE1-F1
#
_entry.id   AF-A0A444KYE1-F1
#
_cell.length_a   1.000
_cell.length_b   1.000
_cell.length_c   1.000
_cell.angle_alpha   90.00
_cell.angle_beta   90.00
_cell.angle_gamma   90.00
#
_symmetry.space_group_name_H-M   'P 1'
#
loop_
_entity.id
_entity.type
_entity.pdbx_description
1 polymer ?
#
loop_
_entity_poly.entity_id
_entity_poly.type
_entity_poly.pdbx_seq_one_letter_code
_entity_poly.pdbx_strand_id
1 'polypeptide(L)'
;IESQYGPVAASSAAGLRLGRDASERAKARGVDVADLNARFADRAERAGKYAAAWSPYVWPVSNVDDLSVAPFHLLASEGRVWFDHDHIWHMSLADRLARGGVVVDTRWRSFDLADAGACAEAVAWWETLIASGGEGMVVKPRDFVTRGKKGLIQPALKVRGREYLRIIYGPEYDAPDNLVRLRERHLGGKRNLALSEFALGHEALKRFVARQPLRRVHECVFAVLALESEPIDPRL
;
A
#
# COMPACT_ATOMS: atom_id res chain seq x y z
N ILE A 1 14.75 -7.03 1.75
CA ILE A 1 14.93 -6.68 3.19
C ILE A 1 16.40 -6.54 3.52
N GLU A 2 17.21 -7.56 3.26
CA GLU A 2 18.64 -7.60 3.59
C GLU A 2 19.49 -6.52 2.91
N SER A 3 19.14 -6.08 1.70
CA SER A 3 19.94 -5.13 0.93
C SER A 3 19.57 -3.66 1.13
N GLN A 4 18.42 -3.36 1.74
CA GLN A 4 17.87 -1.99 1.83
C GLN A 4 17.32 -1.71 3.23
N TYR A 5 16.21 -2.36 3.62
CA TYR A 5 15.52 -2.07 4.87
C TYR A 5 16.35 -2.40 6.12
N GLY A 6 16.96 -3.59 6.17
CA GLY A 6 17.80 -4.03 7.28
C GLY A 6 19.02 -3.12 7.50
N PRO A 7 19.83 -2.85 6.45
CA PRO A 7 20.97 -1.95 6.55
C PRO A 7 20.61 -0.52 6.99
N VAL A 8 19.50 0.05 6.49
CA VAL A 8 19.04 1.38 6.92
C VAL A 8 18.66 1.38 8.41
N ALA A 9 17.94 0.37 8.88
CA ALA A 9 17.60 0.22 10.28
C ALA A 9 18.85 0.11 11.18
N ALA A 10 19.78 -0.77 10.80
CA ALA A 10 21.00 -1.03 11.57
C ALA A 10 21.92 0.20 11.63
N SER A 11 22.19 0.82 10.48
CA SER A 11 23.07 2.00 10.39
C SER A 11 22.49 3.23 11.10
N SER A 12 21.19 3.47 10.95
CA SER A 12 20.50 4.59 11.64
C SER A 12 20.58 4.43 13.16
N ALA A 13 20.30 3.22 13.68
CA ALA A 13 20.38 2.94 15.10
C ALA A 13 21.81 3.12 15.65
N ALA A 14 22.82 2.61 14.94
CA ALA A 14 24.22 2.74 15.36
C ALA A 14 24.70 4.20 15.33
N GLY A 15 24.42 4.93 14.25
CA GLY A 15 24.85 6.32 14.09
C GLY A 15 24.20 7.25 15.11
N LEU A 16 22.89 7.12 15.33
CA LEU A 16 22.16 7.95 16.28
C LEU A 16 22.58 7.67 17.73
N ARG A 17 22.87 6.41 18.09
CA ARG A 17 23.45 6.08 19.39
C ARG A 17 24.79 6.80 19.60
N LEU A 18 25.72 6.68 18.66
CA LEU A 18 27.04 7.32 18.75
C LEU A 18 26.93 8.86 18.82
N GLY A 19 26.01 9.47 18.06
CA GLY A 19 25.75 10.90 18.09
C GLY A 19 25.23 11.39 19.44
N ARG A 20 24.34 10.61 20.07
CA ARG A 20 23.84 10.90 21.42
C ARG A 20 24.94 10.75 22.47
N ASP A 21 25.72 9.67 22.43
CA ASP A 21 26.84 9.47 23.35
C ASP A 21 27.87 10.61 23.26
N ALA A 22 28.14 11.10 22.04
CA ALA A 22 29.00 12.26 21.83
C ALA A 22 28.39 13.56 22.38
N SER A 23 27.09 13.75 22.22
CA SER A 23 26.36 14.91 22.74
C SER A 23 26.38 14.94 24.27
N GLU A 24 26.19 13.80 24.94
CA GLU A 24 26.28 13.70 26.40
C GLU A 24 27.69 14.02 26.92
N ARG A 25 28.75 13.55 26.23
CA ARG A 25 30.13 13.91 26.58
C ARG A 25 30.42 15.40 26.39
N ALA A 26 29.86 16.03 25.36
CA ALA A 26 30.01 17.47 25.14
C ALA A 26 29.29 18.29 26.23
N LYS A 27 28.07 17.87 26.59
CA LYS A 27 27.29 18.44 27.70
C LYS A 27 28.04 18.35 29.02
N ALA A 28 28.66 17.20 29.33
CA ALA A 28 29.47 17.01 30.53
C ALA A 28 30.70 17.95 30.60
N ARG A 29 31.14 18.51 29.46
CA ARG A 29 32.23 19.49 29.36
C ARG A 29 31.72 20.94 29.32
N GLY A 30 30.43 21.17 29.52
CA GLY A 30 29.83 22.50 29.51
C GLY A 30 29.56 23.09 28.12
N VAL A 31 29.62 22.27 27.05
CA VAL A 31 29.22 22.72 25.71
C VAL A 31 27.69 22.65 25.60
N ASP A 32 27.06 23.73 25.15
CA ASP A 32 25.62 23.72 24.88
C ASP A 32 25.30 22.90 23.64
N VAL A 33 24.68 21.75 23.86
CA VAL A 33 24.26 20.78 22.82
C VAL A 33 22.81 20.33 23.05
N ALA A 34 22.02 21.09 23.83
CA ALA A 34 20.67 20.69 24.23
C ALA A 34 19.77 20.41 23.02
N ASP A 35 19.73 21.34 22.06
CA ASP A 35 18.93 21.22 20.84
C ASP A 35 19.38 20.05 19.96
N LEU A 36 20.70 19.83 19.85
CA LEU A 36 21.25 18.74 19.06
C LEU A 36 20.88 17.38 19.66
N ASN A 37 20.98 17.25 20.98
CA ASN A 37 20.62 16.02 21.68
C ASN A 37 19.12 15.71 21.53
N ALA A 38 18.25 16.73 21.67
CA ALA A 38 16.81 16.58 21.45
C ALA A 38 16.50 16.10 20.02
N ARG A 39 17.17 16.67 19.01
CA ARG A 39 17.03 16.22 17.61
C ARG A 39 17.49 14.78 17.42
N PHE A 40 18.62 14.37 17.99
CA PHE A 40 19.07 12.99 17.87
C PHE A 40 18.17 12.00 18.62
N ALA A 41 17.56 12.40 19.75
CA ALA A 41 16.59 11.59 20.45
C ALA A 41 15.32 11.35 19.62
N ASP A 42 14.74 12.40 19.02
CA ASP A 42 13.58 12.29 18.13
C ASP A 42 13.88 11.39 16.92
N ARG A 43 15.03 11.60 16.26
CA ARG A 43 15.46 10.77 15.12
C ARG A 43 15.66 9.30 15.52
N ALA A 44 16.20 9.05 16.73
CA ALA A 44 16.39 7.69 17.23
C ALA A 44 15.07 6.96 17.46
N GLU A 45 14.05 7.66 17.98
CA GLU A 45 12.71 7.10 18.13
C GLU A 45 12.11 6.72 16.76
N ARG A 46 12.19 7.61 15.78
CA ARG A 46 11.69 7.38 14.41
C ARG A 46 12.42 6.22 13.71
N ALA A 47 13.74 6.14 13.87
CA ALA A 47 14.53 5.02 13.36
C ALA A 47 14.14 3.68 14.01
N GLY A 48 13.84 3.68 15.32
CA GLY A 48 13.30 2.53 16.02
C GLY A 48 11.96 2.04 15.46
N LYS A 49 11.03 2.97 15.19
CA LYS A 49 9.74 2.65 14.56
C LYS A 49 9.92 2.05 13.17
N TYR A 50 10.80 2.62 12.35
CA TYR A 50 11.15 2.07 11.03
C TYR A 50 11.69 0.65 11.10
N ALA A 51 12.56 0.36 12.07
CA ALA A 51 13.16 -0.97 12.25
C ALA A 51 12.11 -2.05 12.54
N ALA A 52 10.99 -1.68 13.17
CA ALA A 52 9.86 -2.56 13.43
C ALA A 52 8.79 -2.54 12.33
N ALA A 53 8.77 -1.53 11.45
CA ALA A 53 7.66 -1.34 10.51
C ALA A 53 7.51 -2.48 9.49
N TRP A 54 8.62 -3.07 9.04
CA TRP A 54 8.60 -4.13 8.03
C TRP A 54 8.48 -5.54 8.62
N SER A 55 8.74 -5.74 9.91
CA SER A 55 8.76 -7.07 10.53
C SER A 55 7.42 -7.82 10.48
N PRO A 56 6.24 -7.18 10.55
CA PRO A 56 4.96 -7.88 10.40
C PRO A 56 4.77 -8.54 9.04
N TYR A 57 5.54 -8.15 8.03
CA TYR A 57 5.46 -8.64 6.66
C TYR A 57 6.54 -9.67 6.32
N VAL A 58 7.24 -10.19 7.34
CA VAL A 58 8.38 -11.11 7.16
C VAL A 58 8.24 -12.29 8.10
N TRP A 59 8.17 -13.48 7.53
CA TRP A 59 8.19 -14.74 8.25
C TRP A 59 8.90 -15.81 7.40
N PRO A 60 9.47 -16.86 8.02
CA PRO A 60 10.03 -17.97 7.28
C PRO A 60 8.94 -18.73 6.51
N VAL A 61 9.24 -19.13 5.28
CA VAL A 61 8.38 -20.00 4.46
C VAL A 61 9.16 -21.28 4.20
N SER A 62 8.74 -22.36 4.84
CA SER A 62 9.36 -23.69 4.73
C SER A 62 8.51 -24.62 3.87
N ASN A 63 7.19 -24.40 3.81
CA ASN A 63 6.27 -25.13 2.96
C ASN A 63 5.09 -24.23 2.51
N VAL A 64 4.13 -24.82 1.79
CA VAL A 64 2.99 -24.08 1.21
C VAL A 64 2.03 -23.53 2.27
N ASP A 65 1.94 -24.16 3.44
CA ASP A 65 1.03 -23.77 4.52
C ASP A 65 1.48 -22.48 5.23
N ASP A 66 2.74 -22.08 5.05
CA ASP A 66 3.26 -20.79 5.51
C ASP A 66 2.85 -19.63 4.58
N LEU A 67 2.22 -19.93 3.42
CA LEU A 67 1.72 -18.94 2.49
C LEU A 67 0.26 -18.58 2.77
N SER A 68 -0.12 -17.37 2.41
CA SER A 68 -1.50 -16.91 2.46
C SER A 68 -1.87 -16.23 1.14
N VAL A 69 -2.94 -16.71 0.50
CA VAL A 69 -3.52 -16.14 -0.71
C VAL A 69 -4.87 -15.56 -0.34
N ALA A 70 -5.05 -14.26 -0.58
CA ALA A 70 -6.28 -13.53 -0.27
C ALA A 70 -6.94 -13.03 -1.57
N PRO A 71 -7.83 -13.82 -2.20
CA PRO A 71 -8.52 -13.40 -3.42
C PRO A 71 -9.45 -12.22 -3.13
N PHE A 72 -9.54 -11.27 -4.08
CA PHE A 72 -10.46 -10.13 -3.96
C PHE A 72 -11.26 -9.85 -5.24
N HIS A 73 -10.94 -10.50 -6.37
CA HIS A 73 -11.76 -10.46 -7.59
C HIS A 73 -11.79 -11.85 -8.23
N LEU A 74 -12.98 -12.26 -8.69
CA LEU A 74 -13.12 -13.24 -9.76
C LEU A 74 -13.22 -12.46 -11.07
N LEU A 75 -12.19 -12.49 -11.91
CA LEU A 75 -12.15 -11.64 -13.10
C LEU A 75 -12.90 -12.26 -14.28
N ALA A 76 -12.73 -13.56 -14.51
CA ALA A 76 -13.33 -14.28 -15.62
C ALA A 76 -13.56 -15.77 -15.31
N SER A 77 -14.48 -16.38 -16.04
CA SER A 77 -14.70 -17.83 -16.14
C SER A 77 -14.99 -18.19 -17.60
N GLU A 78 -15.22 -19.47 -17.91
CA GLU A 78 -15.56 -19.88 -19.28
C GLU A 78 -16.74 -19.06 -19.82
N GLY A 79 -16.53 -18.40 -20.96
CA GLY A 79 -17.54 -17.60 -21.64
C GLY A 79 -17.95 -16.29 -20.95
N ARG A 80 -17.34 -15.88 -19.82
CA ARG A 80 -17.76 -14.67 -19.09
C ARG A 80 -16.64 -13.90 -18.39
N VAL A 81 -16.72 -12.57 -18.45
CA VAL A 81 -16.05 -11.65 -17.50
C VAL A 81 -17.06 -11.19 -16.45
N TRP A 82 -16.60 -10.90 -15.23
CA TRP A 82 -17.48 -10.61 -14.09
C TRP A 82 -17.44 -9.14 -13.64
N PHE A 83 -17.07 -8.23 -14.54
CA PHE A 83 -17.00 -6.78 -14.26
C PHE A 83 -18.37 -6.10 -14.14
N ASP A 84 -19.45 -6.84 -14.40
CA ASP A 84 -20.84 -6.41 -14.22
C ASP A 84 -21.36 -6.64 -12.79
N HIS A 85 -20.59 -7.31 -11.94
CA HIS A 85 -20.92 -7.52 -10.53
C HIS A 85 -20.20 -6.51 -9.64
N ASP A 86 -20.83 -6.16 -8.52
CA ASP A 86 -20.26 -5.21 -7.55
C ASP A 86 -19.15 -5.86 -6.68
N HIS A 87 -18.37 -5.04 -6.00
CA HIS A 87 -17.30 -5.55 -5.13
C HIS A 87 -17.84 -6.39 -3.96
N ILE A 88 -19.08 -6.17 -3.51
CA ILE A 88 -19.68 -7.00 -2.46
C ILE A 88 -19.88 -8.42 -2.94
N TRP A 89 -20.34 -8.62 -4.18
CA TRP A 89 -20.44 -9.93 -4.79
C TRP A 89 -19.06 -10.62 -4.90
N HIS A 90 -18.04 -9.90 -5.36
CA HIS A 90 -16.67 -10.44 -5.46
C HIS A 90 -16.13 -10.86 -4.09
N MET A 91 -16.30 -10.02 -3.07
CA MET A 91 -15.84 -10.35 -1.72
C MET A 91 -16.62 -11.51 -1.12
N SER A 92 -17.94 -11.57 -1.31
CA SER A 92 -18.77 -12.70 -0.86
C SER A 92 -18.34 -14.02 -1.51
N LEU A 93 -17.86 -13.98 -2.76
CA LEU A 93 -17.30 -15.16 -3.41
C LEU A 93 -15.91 -15.53 -2.86
N ALA A 94 -15.05 -14.55 -2.61
CA ALA A 94 -13.75 -14.77 -1.98
C ALA A 94 -13.89 -15.40 -0.58
N ASP A 95 -14.82 -14.92 0.23
CA ASP A 95 -15.12 -15.47 1.55
C ASP A 95 -15.56 -16.94 1.47
N ARG A 96 -16.29 -17.32 0.40
CA ARG A 96 -16.68 -18.72 0.15
C ARG A 96 -15.50 -19.60 -0.25
N LEU A 97 -14.42 -19.06 -0.80
CA LEU A 97 -13.21 -19.81 -1.17
C LEU A 97 -12.27 -19.99 0.03
N ALA A 98 -12.32 -19.10 1.01
CA ALA A 98 -11.50 -19.13 2.23
C ALA A 98 -11.98 -20.19 3.25
N ARG A 99 -12.06 -21.46 2.84
CA ARG A 99 -12.55 -22.59 3.66
C ARG A 99 -11.45 -23.37 4.39
N GLY A 100 -10.24 -22.80 4.48
CA GLY A 100 -9.08 -23.40 5.13
C GLY A 100 -7.92 -23.71 4.17
N GLY A 101 -6.72 -23.86 4.73
CA GLY A 101 -5.47 -23.99 3.98
C GLY A 101 -4.90 -22.63 3.58
N VAL A 102 -4.28 -22.56 2.40
CA VAL A 102 -3.54 -21.39 1.90
C VAL A 102 -4.46 -20.19 1.58
N VAL A 103 -5.73 -20.43 1.30
CA VAL A 103 -6.68 -19.37 0.94
C VAL A 103 -7.30 -18.78 2.20
N VAL A 104 -7.07 -17.48 2.42
CA VAL A 104 -7.55 -16.72 3.58
C VAL A 104 -8.58 -15.68 3.16
N ASP A 105 -9.44 -15.28 4.10
CA ASP A 105 -10.39 -14.20 3.88
C ASP A 105 -9.69 -12.84 3.83
N THR A 106 -10.30 -11.89 3.11
CA THR A 106 -9.88 -10.49 3.14
C THR A 106 -10.89 -9.72 3.96
N ARG A 107 -10.50 -9.16 5.11
CA ARG A 107 -11.40 -8.30 5.89
C ARG A 107 -11.87 -7.10 5.05
N TRP A 108 -13.18 -6.94 4.89
CA TRP A 108 -13.78 -5.87 4.09
C TRP A 108 -15.04 -5.29 4.77
N ARG A 109 -15.37 -4.03 4.45
CA ARG A 109 -16.59 -3.33 4.88
C ARG A 109 -17.09 -2.41 3.77
N SER A 110 -18.39 -2.10 3.78
CA SER A 110 -19.01 -1.12 2.90
C SER A 110 -19.52 0.07 3.72
N PHE A 111 -19.28 1.28 3.22
CA PHE A 111 -19.65 2.52 3.89
C PHE A 111 -20.37 3.44 2.91
N ASP A 112 -21.42 4.12 3.37
CA ASP A 112 -22.05 5.20 2.62
C ASP A 112 -21.30 6.51 2.88
N LEU A 113 -20.65 7.05 1.85
CA LEU A 113 -19.87 8.28 1.95
C LEU A 113 -20.74 9.55 2.07
N ALA A 114 -22.07 9.45 1.90
CA ALA A 114 -23.00 10.54 2.18
C ALA A 114 -23.34 10.65 3.68
N ASP A 115 -23.07 9.60 4.47
CA ASP A 115 -23.28 9.58 5.92
C ASP A 115 -21.98 9.89 6.67
N ALA A 116 -22.02 10.95 7.48
CA ALA A 116 -20.90 11.36 8.34
C ALA A 116 -20.60 10.31 9.42
N GLY A 117 -21.62 9.60 9.91
CA GLY A 117 -21.48 8.49 10.87
C GLY A 117 -20.70 7.33 10.26
N ALA A 118 -21.12 6.85 9.09
CA ALA A 118 -20.41 5.82 8.33
C ALA A 118 -18.96 6.24 7.98
N CYS A 119 -18.71 7.51 7.66
CA CYS A 119 -17.35 8.02 7.44
C CYS A 119 -16.49 7.91 8.72
N ALA A 120 -17.03 8.28 9.87
CA ALA A 120 -16.32 8.16 11.15
C ALA A 120 -16.03 6.69 11.51
N GLU A 121 -16.98 5.79 11.24
CA GLU A 121 -16.78 4.34 11.43
C GLU A 121 -15.67 3.81 10.51
N ALA A 122 -15.63 4.24 9.25
CA ALA A 122 -14.60 3.83 8.30
C ALA A 122 -13.19 4.25 8.77
N VAL A 123 -13.05 5.47 9.31
CA VAL A 123 -11.80 5.96 9.89
C VAL A 123 -11.40 5.11 11.10
N ALA A 124 -12.31 4.87 12.05
CA ALA A 124 -12.00 4.08 13.25
C ALA A 124 -11.63 2.62 12.92
N TRP A 125 -12.30 2.03 11.92
CA TRP A 125 -11.96 0.70 11.42
C TRP A 125 -10.55 0.66 10.81
N TRP A 126 -10.21 1.66 9.98
CA TRP A 126 -8.88 1.79 9.40
C TRP A 126 -7.80 2.03 10.47
N GLU A 127 -8.06 2.87 11.46
CA GLU A 127 -7.13 3.13 12.57
C GLU A 127 -6.83 1.87 13.38
N THR A 128 -7.87 1.05 13.64
CA THR A 128 -7.72 -0.25 14.31
C THR A 128 -6.86 -1.20 13.47
N LEU A 129 -7.10 -1.26 12.16
CA LEU A 129 -6.35 -2.11 11.24
C LEU A 129 -4.86 -1.78 11.21
N ILE A 130 -4.51 -0.49 11.13
CA ILE A 130 -3.10 -0.08 11.07
C ILE A 130 -2.41 -0.18 12.44
N ALA A 131 -3.16 -0.02 13.54
CA ALA A 131 -2.63 -0.20 14.89
C ALA A 131 -2.25 -1.66 15.17
N SER A 132 -2.91 -2.63 14.53
CA SER A 132 -2.55 -4.05 14.61
C SER A 132 -1.48 -4.47 13.60
N GLY A 133 -0.76 -3.54 12.98
CA GLY A 133 0.31 -3.83 12.00
C GLY A 133 -0.15 -4.00 10.55
N GLY A 134 -1.43 -3.72 10.23
CA GLY A 134 -1.90 -3.73 8.85
C GLY A 134 -1.28 -2.61 8.02
N GLU A 135 -1.03 -2.88 6.73
CA GLU A 135 -0.51 -1.86 5.80
C GLU A 135 -1.46 -0.67 5.66
N GLY A 136 -2.76 -0.93 5.66
CA GLY A 136 -3.80 0.04 5.38
C GLY A 136 -4.97 -0.60 4.64
N MET A 137 -5.71 0.17 3.86
CA MET A 137 -6.86 -0.31 3.11
C MET A 137 -6.82 0.10 1.64
N VAL A 138 -7.60 -0.61 0.83
CA VAL A 138 -7.91 -0.24 -0.55
C VAL A 138 -9.38 0.14 -0.62
N VAL A 139 -9.66 1.40 -0.94
CA VAL A 139 -11.02 1.93 -1.11
C VAL A 139 -11.42 1.76 -2.57
N LYS A 140 -12.55 1.12 -2.84
CA LYS A 140 -13.07 0.88 -4.19
C LYS A 140 -14.50 1.43 -4.30
N PRO A 141 -14.93 1.95 -5.46
CA PRO A 141 -16.35 2.17 -5.71
C PRO A 141 -17.14 0.87 -5.52
N ARG A 142 -18.44 0.96 -5.21
CA ARG A 142 -19.26 -0.26 -5.08
C ARG A 142 -19.24 -1.08 -6.38
N ASP A 143 -19.62 -0.44 -7.48
CA ASP A 143 -19.61 -1.08 -8.80
C ASP A 143 -18.18 -1.18 -9.33
N PHE A 144 -17.87 -2.28 -10.01
CA PHE A 144 -16.52 -2.57 -10.51
C PHE A 144 -16.01 -1.52 -11.51
N VAL A 145 -16.89 -1.07 -12.41
CA VAL A 145 -16.61 -0.03 -13.41
C VAL A 145 -17.57 1.14 -13.19
N THR A 146 -17.08 2.21 -12.58
CA THR A 146 -17.91 3.39 -12.28
C THR A 146 -17.46 4.62 -13.10
N ARG A 147 -18.42 5.37 -13.66
CA ARG A 147 -18.18 6.65 -14.32
C ARG A 147 -18.83 7.79 -13.54
N GLY A 148 -18.09 8.88 -13.35
CA GLY A 148 -18.60 10.13 -12.80
C GLY A 148 -18.67 11.23 -13.86
N LYS A 149 -18.95 12.47 -13.43
CA LYS A 149 -19.05 13.65 -14.32
C LYS A 149 -17.80 13.90 -15.17
N LYS A 150 -16.63 13.45 -14.71
CA LYS A 150 -15.32 13.64 -15.36
C LYS A 150 -14.81 12.38 -16.09
N GLY A 151 -15.67 11.38 -16.32
CA GLY A 151 -15.31 10.13 -16.96
C GLY A 151 -15.10 8.98 -15.99
N LEU A 152 -14.19 8.05 -16.31
CA LEU A 152 -13.94 6.85 -15.51
C LEU A 152 -13.36 7.23 -14.14
N ILE A 153 -13.94 6.69 -13.07
CA ILE A 153 -13.44 6.86 -11.70
C ILE A 153 -12.32 5.85 -11.47
N GLN A 154 -11.35 6.20 -10.62
CA GLN A 154 -10.29 5.27 -10.21
C GLN A 154 -10.91 3.97 -9.67
N PRO A 155 -10.51 2.79 -10.18
CA PRO A 155 -11.08 1.52 -9.75
C PRO A 155 -10.71 1.18 -8.30
N ALA A 156 -9.61 1.75 -7.79
CA ALA A 156 -9.15 1.55 -6.43
C ALA A 156 -8.28 2.74 -5.98
N LEU A 157 -8.32 3.04 -4.68
CA LEU A 157 -7.45 4.01 -4.02
C LEU A 157 -6.80 3.35 -2.79
N LYS A 158 -5.47 3.32 -2.76
CA LYS A 158 -4.71 2.84 -1.60
C LYS A 158 -4.64 3.92 -0.51
N VAL A 159 -4.90 3.54 0.74
CA VAL A 159 -4.81 4.41 1.92
C VAL A 159 -3.98 3.68 2.99
N ARG A 160 -2.68 3.98 3.01
CA ARG A 160 -1.66 3.29 3.81
C ARG A 160 -1.48 3.94 5.18
N GLY A 161 -1.27 3.12 6.19
CA GLY A 161 -1.04 3.50 7.59
C GLY A 161 0.28 4.23 7.81
N ARG A 162 0.32 5.05 8.86
CA ARG A 162 1.48 5.89 9.18
C ARG A 162 2.77 5.09 9.39
N GLU A 163 2.71 3.98 10.12
CA GLU A 163 3.92 3.20 10.42
C GLU A 163 4.43 2.46 9.18
N TYR A 164 3.52 1.91 8.36
CA TYR A 164 3.88 1.32 7.07
C TYR A 164 4.57 2.31 6.12
N LEU A 165 4.10 3.57 6.09
CA LEU A 165 4.68 4.60 5.23
C LEU A 165 6.14 4.93 5.55
N ARG A 166 6.67 4.53 6.71
CA ARG A 166 8.13 4.60 7.00
C ARG A 166 8.95 3.72 6.06
N ILE A 167 8.41 2.56 5.65
CA ILE A 167 9.06 1.66 4.69
C ILE A 167 9.20 2.37 3.33
N ILE A 168 8.21 3.18 2.96
CA ILE A 168 8.10 3.83 1.65
C ILE A 168 8.84 5.17 1.60
N TYR A 169 8.66 6.02 2.61
CA TYR A 169 9.19 7.39 2.62
C TYR A 169 10.42 7.56 3.51
N GLY A 170 10.85 6.50 4.20
CA GLY A 170 12.00 6.50 5.09
C GLY A 170 11.64 6.73 6.57
N PRO A 171 12.61 6.52 7.47
CA PRO A 171 12.36 6.50 8.92
C PRO A 171 11.78 7.80 9.46
N GLU A 172 12.26 8.93 8.93
CA GLU A 172 11.98 10.28 9.42
C GLU A 172 10.90 11.01 8.63
N TYR A 173 10.16 10.32 7.75
CA TYR A 173 9.23 10.97 6.81
C TYR A 173 8.15 11.83 7.49
N ASP A 174 7.80 11.47 8.73
CA ASP A 174 6.77 12.11 9.55
C ASP A 174 7.31 13.25 10.42
N ALA A 175 8.59 13.62 10.28
CA ALA A 175 9.12 14.85 10.85
C ALA A 175 8.43 16.07 10.19
N PRO A 176 8.12 17.15 10.92
CA PRO A 176 7.35 18.29 10.38
C PRO A 176 7.90 18.85 9.06
N ASP A 177 9.21 19.09 8.99
CA ASP A 177 9.89 19.64 7.80
C ASP A 177 9.86 18.67 6.61
N ASN A 178 9.81 17.36 6.88
CA ASN A 178 9.68 16.32 5.86
C ASN A 178 8.23 16.23 5.38
N LEU A 179 7.25 16.26 6.28
CA LEU A 179 5.82 16.19 5.96
C LEU A 179 5.37 17.37 5.09
N VAL A 180 5.83 18.59 5.38
CA VAL A 180 5.50 19.77 4.58
C VAL A 180 5.92 19.55 3.12
N ARG A 181 7.19 19.17 2.89
CA ARG A 181 7.71 18.87 1.55
C ARG A 181 7.01 17.70 0.88
N LEU A 182 6.70 16.66 1.66
CA LEU A 182 6.05 15.47 1.17
C LEU A 182 4.56 15.66 0.87
N ARG A 183 3.89 16.72 1.33
CA ARG A 183 2.49 16.99 0.96
C ARG A 183 2.36 17.47 -0.47
N GLU A 184 3.40 18.07 -1.03
CA GLU A 184 3.45 18.47 -2.44
C GLU A 184 3.66 17.23 -3.33
N ARG A 185 2.55 16.61 -3.76
CA ARG A 185 2.58 15.38 -4.59
C ARG A 185 1.75 15.52 -5.86
N HIS A 186 2.32 15.10 -6.97
CA HIS A 186 1.66 15.08 -8.28
C HIS A 186 1.11 13.68 -8.58
N LEU A 187 -0.18 13.47 -8.30
CA LEU A 187 -0.84 12.17 -8.50
C LEU A 187 -1.39 11.96 -9.93
N GLY A 188 -1.34 13.00 -10.78
CA GLY A 188 -1.99 12.98 -12.10
C GLY A 188 -1.47 11.87 -13.01
N GLY A 189 -0.14 11.73 -13.13
CA GLY A 189 0.50 10.70 -13.94
C GLY A 189 0.09 9.28 -13.49
N LYS A 190 0.25 8.96 -12.20
CA LYS A 190 -0.11 7.65 -11.66
C LYS A 190 -1.60 7.32 -11.82
N ARG A 191 -2.48 8.32 -11.63
CA ARG A 191 -3.93 8.17 -11.83
C ARG A 191 -4.28 7.86 -13.28
N ASN A 192 -3.68 8.57 -14.24
CA ASN A 192 -3.93 8.31 -15.65
C ASN A 192 -3.39 6.93 -16.07
N LEU A 193 -2.19 6.58 -15.61
CA LEU A 193 -1.58 5.29 -15.86
C LEU A 193 -2.46 4.14 -15.36
N ALA A 194 -2.93 4.23 -14.10
CA ALA A 194 -3.81 3.24 -13.51
C ALA A 194 -5.13 3.05 -14.28
N LEU A 195 -5.71 4.12 -14.84
CA LEU A 195 -6.92 4.02 -15.67
C LEU A 195 -6.64 3.35 -17.02
N SER A 196 -5.50 3.66 -17.64
CA SER A 196 -5.08 3.05 -18.90
C SER A 196 -4.79 1.56 -18.73
N GLU A 197 -4.02 1.19 -17.70
CA GLU A 197 -3.73 -0.21 -17.36
C GLU A 197 -5.01 -0.98 -17.03
N PHE A 198 -5.91 -0.39 -16.24
CA PHE A 198 -7.22 -0.98 -15.94
C PHE A 198 -8.03 -1.25 -17.21
N ALA A 199 -8.12 -0.27 -18.12
CA ALA A 199 -8.86 -0.42 -19.36
C ALA A 199 -8.25 -1.50 -20.26
N LEU A 200 -6.92 -1.57 -20.34
CA LEU A 200 -6.21 -2.60 -21.10
C LEU A 200 -6.41 -4.00 -20.51
N GLY A 201 -6.32 -4.15 -19.18
CA GLY A 201 -6.56 -5.43 -18.50
C GLY A 201 -8.01 -5.91 -18.68
N HIS A 202 -8.97 -4.99 -18.57
CA HIS A 202 -10.38 -5.27 -18.82
C HIS A 202 -10.62 -5.72 -20.27
N GLU A 203 -10.03 -5.03 -21.24
CA GLU A 203 -10.15 -5.39 -22.66
C GLU A 203 -9.45 -6.71 -23.00
N ALA A 204 -8.28 -6.98 -22.43
CA ALA A 204 -7.56 -8.25 -22.61
C ALA A 204 -8.44 -9.44 -22.20
N LEU A 205 -9.07 -9.35 -21.03
CA LEU A 205 -9.96 -10.39 -20.51
C LEU A 205 -11.21 -10.57 -21.37
N LYS A 206 -11.82 -9.48 -21.85
CA LYS A 206 -12.96 -9.56 -22.78
C LYS A 206 -12.59 -10.27 -24.08
N ARG A 207 -11.44 -9.94 -24.66
CA ARG A 207 -10.95 -10.57 -25.90
C ARG A 207 -10.63 -12.04 -25.70
N PHE A 208 -10.05 -12.38 -24.56
CA PHE A 208 -9.74 -13.76 -24.18
C PHE A 208 -11.01 -14.59 -24.07
N VAL A 209 -11.99 -14.12 -23.30
CA VAL A 209 -13.30 -14.79 -23.12
C VAL A 209 -14.06 -14.92 -24.44
N ALA A 210 -13.96 -13.94 -25.33
CA ALA A 210 -14.56 -13.97 -26.67
C ALA A 210 -13.79 -14.87 -27.67
N ARG A 211 -12.77 -15.61 -27.21
CA ARG A 211 -11.93 -16.52 -28.02
C ARG A 211 -11.30 -15.83 -29.23
N GLN A 212 -10.93 -14.56 -29.10
CA GLN A 212 -10.19 -13.86 -30.15
C GLN A 212 -8.77 -14.46 -30.30
N PRO A 213 -8.11 -14.27 -31.46
CA PRO A 213 -6.73 -14.73 -31.65
C PRO A 213 -5.80 -14.20 -30.56
N LEU A 214 -4.87 -15.04 -30.08
CA LEU A 214 -4.00 -14.72 -28.94
C LEU A 214 -3.27 -13.38 -29.08
N ARG A 215 -2.85 -13.01 -30.30
CA ARG A 215 -2.22 -11.71 -30.59
C ARG A 215 -3.06 -10.50 -30.14
N ARG A 216 -4.40 -10.60 -30.24
CA ARG A 216 -5.34 -9.54 -29.84
C ARG A 216 -5.49 -9.43 -28.33
N VAL A 217 -5.27 -10.53 -27.60
CA VAL A 217 -5.21 -10.53 -26.13
C VAL A 217 -3.85 -9.97 -25.69
N HIS A 218 -2.77 -10.49 -26.28
CA HIS A 218 -1.40 -10.12 -25.94
C HIS A 218 -1.05 -8.66 -26.24
N GLU A 219 -1.60 -8.03 -27.29
CA GLU A 219 -1.36 -6.59 -27.50
C GLU A 219 -1.83 -5.74 -26.31
N CYS A 220 -2.92 -6.12 -25.63
CA CYS A 220 -3.38 -5.44 -24.42
C CYS A 220 -2.50 -5.76 -23.21
N VAL A 221 -2.16 -7.04 -23.01
CA VAL A 221 -1.31 -7.49 -21.90
C VAL A 221 0.09 -6.87 -21.97
N PHE A 222 0.70 -6.85 -23.16
CA PHE A 222 2.01 -6.24 -23.37
C PHE A 222 1.95 -4.71 -23.29
N ALA A 223 0.83 -4.08 -23.64
CA ALA A 223 0.67 -2.65 -23.40
C ALA A 223 0.64 -2.32 -21.90
N VAL A 224 0.01 -3.14 -21.04
CA VAL A 224 0.10 -2.97 -19.58
C VAL A 224 1.56 -3.06 -19.12
N LEU A 225 2.29 -4.09 -19.58
CA LEU A 225 3.69 -4.25 -19.24
C LEU A 225 4.56 -3.06 -19.71
N ALA A 226 4.29 -2.52 -20.90
CA ALA A 226 4.98 -1.35 -21.41
C ALA A 226 4.67 -0.09 -20.58
N LEU A 227 3.42 0.10 -20.15
CA LEU A 227 3.01 1.23 -19.31
C LEU A 227 3.67 1.21 -17.93
N GLU A 228 3.91 0.04 -17.34
CA GLU A 228 4.64 -0.10 -16.08
C GLU A 228 6.13 0.29 -16.19
N SER A 229 6.67 0.50 -17.40
CA SER A 229 8.01 1.04 -17.60
C SER A 229 8.08 2.57 -17.58
N GLU A 230 6.94 3.26 -17.59
CA GLU A 230 6.89 4.72 -17.52
C GLU A 230 7.43 5.23 -16.17
N PRO A 231 8.33 6.23 -16.18
CA PRO A 231 8.94 6.73 -14.95
C PRO A 231 7.90 7.47 -14.10
N ILE A 232 7.42 6.81 -13.05
CA ILE A 232 6.55 7.39 -12.03
C ILE A 232 7.23 7.33 -10.67
N ASP A 233 6.91 8.28 -9.79
CA ASP A 233 7.37 8.26 -8.40
C ASP A 233 7.04 6.90 -7.75
N PRO A 234 8.06 6.09 -7.39
CA PRO A 234 7.87 4.72 -6.91
C PRO A 234 7.20 4.66 -5.53
N ARG A 235 7.01 5.81 -4.87
CA ARG A 235 6.40 5.90 -3.55
C ARG A 235 4.86 5.95 -3.63
N LEU A 236 4.28 6.19 -4.82
CA LEU A 236 2.84 6.41 -5.05
C LEU A 236 2.03 5.12 -5.20
#